data_AF-A0A7C0YM60-F1
#
_entry.id   AF-A0A7C0YM60-F1
#
_cell.length_a   1.000
_cell.length_b   1.000
_cell.length_c   1.000
_cell.angle_alpha   90.00
_cell.angle_beta   90.00
_cell.angle_gamma   90.00
#
_symmetry.space_group_name_H-M   'P 1'
#
loop_
_entity.id
_entity.type
_entity.pdbx_description
1 polymer ?
#
loop_
_entity_poly.entity_id
_entity_poly.type
_entity_poly.pdbx_seq_one_letter_code
_entity_poly.pdbx_strand_id
1 'polypeptide(L)'
;MGLSIHYGGRFNKNAVLSDLITEVKEIAETFKWDYKIYMEEFPVKKNESQPYDGKIYGISFTPPECETISISFLSNYRMSSSAHLKIFGYSENQLENKFLYMLSVKTQFAGTTIHKAIIELFRYLFKRNYFSEFNLVDEGEYWETGNESLLVQKFKENGDLIDNFSMAIETIPIKRGESFEDYFERIIGRIDKRNKK
;
A
#
# COMPACT_ATOMS: atom_id res chain seq x y z
N MET A 1 -2.34 -12.25 7.10
CA MET A 1 -2.26 -10.77 7.08
C MET A 1 -0.80 -10.42 7.14
N GLY A 2 -0.35 -9.35 6.49
CA GLY A 2 1.07 -9.02 6.42
C GLY A 2 1.25 -7.54 6.18
N LEU A 3 2.39 -7.01 6.63
CA LEU A 3 2.61 -5.58 6.84
C LEU A 3 2.33 -4.74 5.60
N SER A 4 1.34 -3.88 5.74
CA SER A 4 0.81 -3.00 4.70
C SER A 4 0.81 -1.54 5.15
N ILE A 5 0.93 -0.65 4.17
CA ILE A 5 0.72 0.80 4.34
C ILE A 5 -0.61 1.13 3.67
N HIS A 6 -1.56 1.66 4.44
CA HIS A 6 -2.85 2.13 3.94
C HIS A 6 -2.83 3.64 3.85
N TYR A 7 -3.22 4.20 2.70
CA TYR A 7 -3.12 5.64 2.50
C TYR A 7 -4.21 6.17 1.57
N GLY A 8 -4.48 7.46 1.70
CA GLY A 8 -5.44 8.16 0.87
C GLY A 8 -5.44 9.65 1.18
N GLY A 9 -6.14 10.41 0.35
CA GLY A 9 -6.27 11.85 0.53
C GLY A 9 -6.56 12.54 -0.79
N ARG A 10 -6.15 13.80 -0.88
CA ARG A 10 -6.33 14.62 -2.08
C ARG A 10 -5.05 15.38 -2.40
N PHE A 11 -4.86 15.71 -3.66
CA PHE A 11 -3.82 16.65 -4.07
C PHE A 11 -4.19 18.06 -3.60
N ASN A 12 -3.21 18.76 -3.03
CA ASN A 12 -3.38 20.15 -2.64
C ASN A 12 -3.41 21.04 -3.89
N LYS A 13 -4.54 21.72 -4.12
CA LYS A 13 -4.75 22.58 -5.30
C LYS A 13 -3.81 23.79 -5.39
N ASN A 14 -3.14 24.15 -4.30
CA ASN A 14 -2.14 25.21 -4.27
C ASN A 14 -0.73 24.70 -4.62
N ALA A 15 -0.53 23.39 -4.72
CA ALA A 15 0.72 22.77 -5.14
C ALA A 15 0.74 22.53 -6.66
N VAL A 16 1.92 22.24 -7.19
CA VAL A 16 2.15 21.97 -8.61
C VAL A 16 2.40 20.48 -8.80
N LEU A 17 1.61 19.81 -9.65
CA LEU A 17 1.69 18.35 -9.82
C LEU A 17 3.01 17.90 -10.44
N SER A 18 3.54 18.65 -11.42
CA SER A 18 4.82 18.36 -12.05
C SER A 18 5.99 18.39 -11.06
N ASP A 19 5.94 19.24 -10.04
CA ASP A 19 6.98 19.33 -9.00
C ASP A 19 6.98 18.06 -8.14
N LEU A 20 5.79 17.57 -7.73
CA LEU A 20 5.67 16.28 -7.04
C LEU A 20 6.20 15.13 -7.90
N ILE A 21 5.83 15.09 -9.18
CA ILE A 21 6.26 14.04 -10.09
C ILE A 21 7.78 14.05 -10.23
N THR A 22 8.38 15.24 -10.38
CA THR A 22 9.83 15.42 -10.51
C THR A 22 10.55 14.93 -9.26
N GLU A 23 10.14 15.39 -8.06
CA GLU A 23 10.76 14.98 -6.79
C GLU A 23 10.67 13.47 -6.57
N VAL A 24 9.51 12.85 -6.82
CA VAL A 24 9.33 11.40 -6.64
C VAL A 24 10.12 10.60 -7.69
N LYS A 25 10.17 11.09 -8.94
CA LYS A 25 10.96 10.49 -10.01
C LYS A 25 12.46 10.49 -9.67
N GLU A 26 13.00 11.61 -9.21
CA GLU A 26 14.42 11.71 -8.82
C GLU A 26 14.78 10.73 -7.70
N ILE A 27 13.88 10.55 -6.73
CA ILE A 27 14.04 9.54 -5.67
C ILE A 27 14.01 8.13 -6.27
N ALA A 28 13.02 7.81 -7.09
CA ALA A 28 12.93 6.50 -7.73
C ALA A 28 14.18 6.20 -8.58
N GLU A 29 14.70 7.17 -9.34
CA GLU A 29 15.93 7.02 -10.13
C GLU A 29 17.17 6.83 -9.24
N THR A 30 17.28 7.58 -8.14
CA THR A 30 18.38 7.45 -7.17
C THR A 30 18.43 6.06 -6.55
N PHE A 31 17.28 5.51 -6.18
CA PHE A 31 17.16 4.17 -5.59
C PHE A 31 17.01 3.05 -6.63
N LYS A 32 17.02 3.39 -7.93
CA LYS A 32 16.80 2.46 -9.05
C LYS A 32 15.49 1.67 -8.95
N TRP A 33 14.42 2.34 -8.50
CA TRP A 33 13.07 1.80 -8.48
C TRP A 33 12.40 2.01 -9.83
N ASP A 34 11.68 1.00 -10.31
CA ASP A 34 10.86 1.16 -11.51
C ASP A 34 9.76 2.19 -11.24
N TYR A 35 9.45 3.03 -12.22
CA TYR A 35 8.39 4.02 -12.10
C TYR A 35 7.60 4.20 -13.39
N LYS A 36 6.42 4.80 -13.25
CA LYS A 36 5.54 5.18 -14.33
C LYS A 36 4.92 6.53 -14.06
N ILE A 37 5.11 7.46 -14.98
CA ILE A 37 4.47 8.77 -15.00
C ILE A 37 3.16 8.66 -15.79
N TYR A 38 2.12 9.34 -15.30
CA TYR A 38 0.82 9.43 -15.96
C TYR A 38 0.61 10.84 -16.53
N MET A 39 -0.60 11.39 -16.45
CA MET A 39 -0.83 12.79 -16.82
C MET A 39 -0.18 13.71 -15.78
N GLU A 40 0.51 14.76 -16.23
CA GLU A 40 1.31 15.64 -15.37
C GLU A 40 0.59 16.94 -14.97
N GLU A 41 -0.53 17.24 -15.65
CA GLU A 41 -1.32 18.44 -15.41
C GLU A 41 -2.81 18.09 -15.29
N PHE A 42 -3.46 18.60 -14.25
CA PHE A 42 -4.91 18.45 -14.10
C PHE A 42 -5.65 19.23 -15.19
N PRO A 43 -6.79 18.72 -15.70
CA PRO A 43 -7.57 19.44 -16.70
C PRO A 43 -8.14 20.73 -16.09
N VAL A 44 -8.21 21.78 -16.90
CA VAL A 44 -8.98 22.99 -16.56
C VAL A 44 -10.42 22.57 -16.36
N LYS A 45 -11.01 22.86 -15.18
CA LYS A 45 -12.39 22.50 -14.81
C LYS A 45 -13.33 22.75 -15.99
N LYS A 46 -13.79 21.69 -16.63
CA LYS A 46 -14.99 21.72 -17.47
C LYS A 46 -16.18 21.42 -16.58
N ASN A 47 -17.28 22.12 -16.81
CA ASN A 47 -18.57 21.79 -16.22
C ASN A 47 -18.92 20.37 -16.67
N GLU A 48 -18.64 19.38 -15.83
CA GLU A 48 -18.90 17.98 -16.16
C GLU A 48 -19.85 17.38 -15.13
N SER A 49 -20.83 16.66 -15.65
CA SER A 49 -21.80 15.86 -14.89
C SER A 49 -21.14 14.64 -14.22
N GLN A 50 -19.88 14.34 -14.54
CA GLN A 50 -19.14 13.22 -14.00
C GLN A 50 -18.15 13.66 -12.91
N PRO A 51 -17.96 12.83 -11.87
CA PRO A 51 -17.09 13.18 -10.75
C PRO A 51 -15.59 13.15 -11.08
N TYR A 52 -15.17 12.60 -12.22
CA TYR A 52 -13.79 12.59 -12.76
C TYR A 52 -13.79 12.14 -14.24
N ASP A 53 -12.68 12.30 -14.95
CA ASP A 53 -12.57 12.19 -16.42
C ASP A 53 -12.03 10.85 -16.96
N GLY A 54 -11.94 9.84 -16.09
CA GLY A 54 -11.43 8.51 -16.44
C GLY A 54 -9.90 8.44 -16.66
N LYS A 55 -9.14 9.46 -16.25
CA LYS A 55 -7.67 9.48 -16.35
C LYS A 55 -6.99 9.48 -14.98
N ILE A 56 -5.72 9.10 -14.98
CA ILE A 56 -4.84 9.13 -13.81
C ILE A 56 -3.78 10.21 -14.00
N TYR A 57 -3.51 10.94 -12.93
CA TYR A 57 -2.59 12.07 -12.85
C TYR A 57 -1.54 11.80 -11.77
N GLY A 58 -0.26 12.07 -12.01
CA GLY A 58 0.81 11.81 -11.02
C GLY A 58 1.77 10.69 -11.42
N ILE A 59 2.28 9.96 -10.43
CA ILE A 59 3.37 8.99 -10.60
C ILE A 59 3.15 7.74 -9.72
N SER A 60 3.59 6.59 -10.20
CA SER A 60 3.71 5.37 -9.40
C SER A 60 5.13 4.80 -9.49
N PHE A 61 5.59 4.15 -8.44
CA PHE A 61 6.92 3.52 -8.40
C PHE A 61 6.88 2.18 -7.64
N THR A 62 7.86 1.31 -7.91
CA THR A 62 7.94 -0.05 -7.38
C THR A 62 9.35 -0.31 -6.85
N PRO A 63 9.54 -0.22 -5.52
CA PRO A 63 10.77 -0.70 -4.87
C PRO A 63 10.94 -2.22 -5.00
N PRO A 64 12.16 -2.75 -4.83
CA PRO A 64 12.40 -4.19 -4.79
C PRO A 64 11.52 -4.89 -3.75
N GLU A 65 10.98 -6.07 -4.12
CA GLU A 65 10.18 -6.94 -3.24
C GLU A 65 8.96 -6.26 -2.60
N CYS A 66 8.48 -5.18 -3.24
CA CYS A 66 7.35 -4.38 -2.79
C CYS A 66 6.25 -4.33 -3.87
N GLU A 67 5.00 -4.18 -3.45
CA GLU A 67 3.93 -3.78 -4.37
C GLU A 67 4.14 -2.34 -4.87
N THR A 68 3.51 -2.00 -6.01
CA THR A 68 3.59 -0.66 -6.60
C THR A 68 2.89 0.39 -5.75
N ILE A 69 3.63 1.43 -5.36
CA ILE A 69 3.11 2.60 -4.67
C ILE A 69 2.61 3.61 -5.69
N SER A 70 1.40 4.13 -5.49
CA SER A 70 0.75 5.08 -6.40
C SER A 70 0.55 6.42 -5.71
N ILE A 71 1.36 7.42 -6.09
CA ILE A 71 1.15 8.82 -5.71
C ILE A 71 0.46 9.51 -6.88
N SER A 72 -0.78 9.07 -7.11
CA SER A 72 -1.57 9.47 -8.26
C SER A 72 -3.00 9.82 -7.88
N PHE A 73 -3.69 10.53 -8.77
CA PHE A 73 -4.95 11.20 -8.50
C PHE A 73 -5.89 11.09 -9.70
N LEU A 74 -7.18 11.22 -9.46
CA LEU A 74 -8.18 11.49 -10.50
C LEU A 74 -8.31 13.00 -10.71
N SER A 75 -9.00 13.42 -11.78
CA SER A 75 -9.20 14.85 -12.10
C SER A 75 -9.96 15.65 -11.01
N ASN A 76 -10.61 14.97 -10.07
CA ASN A 76 -11.21 15.56 -8.87
C ASN A 76 -10.25 15.71 -7.67
N TYR A 77 -8.95 15.55 -7.93
CA TYR A 77 -7.85 15.64 -7.00
C TYR A 77 -7.81 14.53 -5.94
N ARG A 78 -8.74 13.56 -5.95
CA ARG A 78 -8.70 12.46 -4.97
C ARG A 78 -7.65 11.44 -5.36
N MET A 79 -6.90 10.97 -4.37
CA MET A 79 -5.84 9.98 -4.56
C MET A 79 -6.46 8.64 -4.97
N SER A 80 -5.87 8.02 -6.00
CA SER A 80 -6.30 6.74 -6.55
C SER A 80 -5.13 6.11 -7.31
N SER A 81 -5.35 4.95 -7.92
CA SER A 81 -4.35 4.26 -8.74
C SER A 81 -4.96 3.81 -10.06
N SER A 82 -4.10 3.53 -11.05
CA SER A 82 -4.57 2.98 -12.32
C SER A 82 -5.31 1.66 -12.15
N ALA A 83 -4.92 0.82 -11.17
CA ALA A 83 -5.63 -0.42 -10.87
C ALA A 83 -7.01 -0.15 -10.29
N HIS A 84 -7.11 0.74 -9.29
CA HIS A 84 -8.37 1.05 -8.63
C HIS A 84 -9.36 1.72 -9.58
N LEU A 85 -8.91 2.62 -10.47
CA LEU A 85 -9.76 3.20 -11.50
C LEU A 85 -10.30 2.16 -12.47
N LYS A 86 -9.48 1.18 -12.89
CA LYS A 86 -9.94 0.11 -13.78
C LYS A 86 -10.96 -0.82 -13.14
N ILE A 87 -10.77 -1.14 -11.86
CA ILE A 87 -11.62 -2.11 -11.14
C ILE A 87 -12.90 -1.46 -10.62
N PHE A 88 -12.80 -0.27 -10.02
CA PHE A 88 -13.89 0.37 -9.27
C PHE A 88 -14.43 1.65 -9.93
N GLY A 89 -13.71 2.23 -10.90
CA GLY A 89 -14.04 3.54 -11.48
C GLY A 89 -15.29 3.60 -12.35
N TYR A 90 -15.89 2.45 -12.67
CA TYR A 90 -17.12 2.37 -13.46
C TYR A 90 -18.21 1.58 -12.72
N SER A 91 -18.04 1.35 -11.43
CA SER A 91 -19.04 0.63 -10.63
C SER A 91 -20.22 1.53 -10.28
N GLU A 92 -21.43 1.03 -10.53
CA GLU A 92 -22.68 1.68 -10.08
C GLU A 92 -22.95 1.43 -8.59
N ASN A 93 -22.22 0.48 -7.97
CA ASN A 93 -22.34 0.16 -6.56
C ASN A 93 -21.64 1.21 -5.68
N GLN A 94 -22.40 1.86 -4.81
CA GLN A 94 -21.89 2.91 -3.92
C GLN A 94 -20.82 2.40 -2.93
N LEU A 95 -20.85 1.12 -2.54
CA LEU A 95 -19.83 0.55 -1.67
C LEU A 95 -18.52 0.34 -2.43
N GLU A 96 -18.58 -0.14 -3.66
CA GLU A 96 -17.40 -0.36 -4.51
C GLU A 96 -16.71 0.96 -4.87
N ASN A 97 -17.49 2.03 -5.06
CA ASN A 97 -16.97 3.38 -5.26
C ASN A 97 -16.07 3.87 -4.10
N LYS A 98 -16.21 3.33 -2.89
CA LYS A 98 -15.29 3.66 -1.78
C LYS A 98 -13.89 3.09 -2.03
N PHE A 99 -13.80 1.88 -2.57
CA PHE A 99 -12.51 1.22 -2.84
C PHE A 99 -11.68 1.96 -3.88
N LEU A 100 -12.30 2.76 -4.76
CA LEU A 100 -11.59 3.64 -5.70
C LEU A 100 -10.54 4.54 -5.02
N TYR A 101 -10.75 4.90 -3.75
CA TYR A 101 -9.92 5.85 -3.00
C TYR A 101 -9.21 5.24 -1.78
N MET A 102 -9.26 3.92 -1.61
CA MET A 102 -8.65 3.21 -0.46
C MET A 102 -7.37 2.50 -0.91
N LEU A 103 -6.26 3.23 -1.02
CA LEU A 103 -5.01 2.64 -1.45
C LEU A 103 -4.34 1.88 -0.30
N SER A 104 -3.73 0.75 -0.64
CA SER A 104 -2.91 -0.04 0.27
C SER A 104 -1.80 -0.72 -0.50
N VAL A 105 -0.62 -0.83 0.10
CA VAL A 105 0.52 -1.55 -0.47
C VAL A 105 1.15 -2.45 0.56
N LYS A 106 1.42 -3.69 0.18
CA LYS A 106 2.16 -4.65 1.00
C LYS A 106 3.65 -4.42 0.85
N THR A 107 4.30 -4.34 1.99
CA THR A 107 5.75 -4.14 2.13
C THR A 107 6.42 -5.28 2.89
N GLN A 108 5.65 -6.32 3.26
CA GLN A 108 6.09 -7.41 4.12
C GLN A 108 7.36 -8.14 3.63
N PHE A 109 7.60 -8.19 2.33
CA PHE A 109 8.78 -8.82 1.74
C PHE A 109 9.90 -7.82 1.41
N ALA A 110 9.60 -6.52 1.33
CA ALA A 110 10.57 -5.47 1.01
C ALA A 110 11.59 -5.20 2.13
N GLY A 111 11.33 -5.72 3.33
CA GLY A 111 12.14 -5.48 4.53
C GLY A 111 11.93 -4.09 5.14
N THR A 112 12.47 -3.93 6.35
CA THR A 112 12.26 -2.75 7.19
C THR A 112 12.85 -1.48 6.58
N THR A 113 13.98 -1.59 5.86
CA THR A 113 14.65 -0.45 5.24
C THR A 113 13.82 0.17 4.12
N ILE A 114 13.26 -0.64 3.22
CA ILE A 114 12.42 -0.13 2.13
C ILE A 114 11.10 0.39 2.68
N HIS A 115 10.48 -0.33 3.61
CA HIS A 115 9.28 0.13 4.28
C HIS A 115 9.47 1.52 4.93
N LYS A 116 10.54 1.68 5.71
CA LYS A 116 10.92 2.97 6.31
C LYS A 116 11.13 4.06 5.26
N ALA A 117 11.82 3.75 4.15
CA ALA A 117 12.06 4.71 3.08
C ALA A 117 10.74 5.21 2.43
N ILE A 118 9.76 4.32 2.24
CA ILE A 118 8.43 4.68 1.72
C ILE A 118 7.71 5.61 2.72
N ILE A 119 7.75 5.28 4.02
CA ILE A 119 7.15 6.12 5.07
C ILE A 119 7.79 7.51 5.13
N GLU A 120 9.12 7.59 5.07
CA GLU A 120 9.84 8.86 5.04
C GLU A 120 9.53 9.68 3.78
N LEU A 121 9.36 9.02 2.63
CA LEU A 121 8.91 9.69 1.41
C LEU A 121 7.51 10.30 1.59
N PHE A 122 6.54 9.57 2.13
CA PHE A 122 5.22 10.14 2.42
C PHE A 122 5.28 11.28 3.43
N ARG A 123 6.11 11.18 4.48
CA ARG A 123 6.33 12.28 5.44
C ARG A 123 6.89 13.51 4.76
N TYR A 124 7.88 13.34 3.88
CA TYR A 124 8.49 14.41 3.12
C TYR A 124 7.45 15.11 2.23
N LEU A 125 6.69 14.35 1.42
CA LEU A 125 5.68 14.91 0.52
C LEU A 125 4.54 15.61 1.27
N PHE A 126 4.15 15.06 2.43
CA PHE A 126 3.19 15.70 3.33
C PHE A 126 3.74 17.04 3.86
N LYS A 127 4.99 17.09 4.34
CA LYS A 127 5.66 18.32 4.80
C LYS A 127 5.81 19.36 3.67
N ARG A 128 6.01 18.93 2.43
CA ARG A 128 6.03 19.78 1.22
C ARG A 128 4.64 20.31 0.84
N ASN A 129 3.59 19.93 1.57
CA ASN A 129 2.22 20.38 1.39
C ASN A 129 1.60 19.96 0.05
N TYR A 130 2.01 18.81 -0.51
CA TYR A 130 1.42 18.27 -1.74
C TYR A 130 0.03 17.66 -1.54
N PHE A 131 -0.34 17.31 -0.30
CA PHE A 131 -1.60 16.65 -0.01
C PHE A 131 -2.50 17.51 0.89
N SER A 132 -3.82 17.40 0.67
CA SER A 132 -4.86 17.90 1.55
C SER A 132 -5.77 16.74 1.97
N GLU A 133 -6.32 16.76 3.18
CA GLU A 133 -7.14 15.66 3.70
C GLU A 133 -6.38 14.30 3.67
N PHE A 134 -5.07 14.33 3.90
CA PHE A 134 -4.21 13.14 3.83
C PHE A 134 -4.35 12.28 5.09
N ASN A 135 -4.45 10.97 4.88
CA ASN A 135 -4.43 9.98 5.95
C ASN A 135 -3.53 8.81 5.54
N LEU A 136 -2.70 8.37 6.47
CA LEU A 136 -1.87 7.18 6.33
C LEU A 136 -1.96 6.38 7.63
N VAL A 137 -2.13 5.08 7.49
CA VAL A 137 -2.10 4.09 8.58
C VAL A 137 -1.05 3.05 8.21
N ASP A 138 -0.11 2.83 9.11
CA ASP A 138 1.00 1.92 8.93
C ASP A 138 0.87 0.73 9.89
N GLU A 139 0.72 -0.49 9.36
CA GLU A 139 0.69 -1.71 10.18
C GLU A 139 2.04 -2.00 10.87
N GLY A 140 3.13 -1.41 10.38
CA GLY A 140 4.44 -1.42 11.04
C GLY A 140 4.56 -0.43 12.20
N GLU A 141 3.56 0.44 12.39
CA GLU A 141 3.48 1.50 13.42
C GLU A 141 4.62 2.52 13.36
N TYR A 142 5.41 2.53 12.27
CA TYR A 142 6.53 3.44 12.12
C TYR A 142 6.06 4.84 11.77
N TRP A 143 5.00 4.99 10.97
CA TRP A 143 4.39 6.29 10.65
C TRP A 143 3.96 7.09 11.89
N GLU A 144 3.36 6.42 12.87
CA GLU A 144 2.80 7.03 14.07
C GLU A 144 3.89 7.26 15.14
N THR A 145 4.84 6.33 15.27
CA THR A 145 5.80 6.34 16.39
C THR A 145 7.19 6.83 16.03
N GLY A 146 7.62 6.67 14.78
CA GLY A 146 9.01 6.86 14.38
C GLY A 146 10.00 5.87 15.02
N ASN A 147 9.52 4.80 15.66
CA ASN A 147 10.35 3.85 16.40
C ASN A 147 10.84 2.71 15.50
N GLU A 148 12.13 2.73 15.14
CA GLU A 148 12.74 1.73 14.27
C GLU A 148 12.82 0.34 14.91
N SER A 149 13.06 0.26 16.21
CA SER A 149 13.11 -1.02 16.93
C SER A 149 11.74 -1.69 16.94
N LEU A 150 10.67 -0.90 17.10
CA LEU A 150 9.30 -1.40 17.00
C LEU A 150 8.99 -1.91 15.60
N LEU A 151 9.39 -1.17 14.56
CA LEU A 151 9.22 -1.61 13.17
C LEU A 151 9.93 -2.96 12.92
N VAL A 152 11.17 -3.11 13.36
CA VAL A 152 11.93 -4.36 13.25
C VAL A 152 11.23 -5.49 13.99
N GLN A 153 10.73 -5.24 15.19
CA GLN A 153 9.98 -6.21 15.96
C GLN A 153 8.72 -6.65 15.22
N LYS A 154 7.93 -5.73 14.66
CA LYS A 154 6.71 -6.04 13.89
C LYS A 154 7.00 -6.88 12.65
N PHE A 155 8.05 -6.56 11.90
CA PHE A 155 8.50 -7.35 10.76
C PHE A 155 8.87 -8.78 11.18
N LYS A 156 9.62 -8.91 12.28
CA LYS A 156 10.01 -10.21 12.80
C LYS A 156 8.81 -11.03 13.26
N GLU A 157 7.91 -10.45 14.06
CA GLU A 157 6.70 -11.12 14.53
C GLU A 157 5.84 -11.63 13.36
N ASN A 158 5.64 -10.79 12.34
CA ASN A 158 4.88 -11.18 11.16
C ASN A 158 5.60 -12.27 10.34
N GLY A 159 6.92 -12.18 10.18
CA GLY A 159 7.74 -13.20 9.51
C GLY A 159 7.68 -14.54 10.23
N ASP A 160 7.92 -14.55 11.54
CA ASP A 160 7.87 -15.73 12.39
C ASP A 160 6.51 -16.44 12.29
N LEU A 161 5.40 -15.70 12.19
CA LEU A 161 4.06 -16.29 11.99
C LEU A 161 3.92 -17.01 10.65
N ILE A 162 4.40 -16.38 9.56
CA ILE A 162 4.34 -16.96 8.20
C ILE A 162 5.24 -18.19 8.10
N ASP A 163 6.45 -18.12 8.64
CA ASP A 163 7.43 -19.20 8.58
C ASP A 163 6.97 -20.40 9.40
N ASN A 164 6.47 -20.18 10.63
CA ASN A 164 5.95 -21.25 11.46
C ASN A 164 4.75 -21.97 10.81
N PHE A 165 3.86 -21.22 10.16
CA PHE A 165 2.73 -21.81 9.45
C PHE A 165 3.18 -22.62 8.22
N SER A 166 4.12 -22.07 7.45
CA SER A 166 4.70 -22.74 6.28
C SER A 166 5.41 -24.05 6.67
N MET A 167 6.27 -23.99 7.68
CA MET A 167 6.94 -25.17 8.24
C MET A 167 5.95 -26.23 8.72
N ALA A 168 4.83 -25.82 9.33
CA ALA A 168 3.83 -26.78 9.81
C ALA A 168 3.15 -27.52 8.65
N ILE A 169 2.86 -26.84 7.55
CA ILE A 169 2.30 -27.49 6.34
C ILE A 169 3.30 -28.47 5.74
N GLU A 170 4.56 -28.08 5.61
CA GLU A 170 5.60 -28.91 5.00
C GLU A 170 5.92 -30.16 5.83
N THR A 171 5.89 -30.05 7.16
CA THR A 171 6.31 -31.13 8.06
C THR A 171 5.17 -32.03 8.51
N ILE A 172 3.92 -31.57 8.40
CA ILE A 172 2.75 -32.30 8.90
C ILE A 172 1.89 -32.71 7.71
N PRO A 173 1.93 -33.98 7.27
CA PRO A 173 1.10 -34.42 6.16
C PRO A 173 -0.38 -34.53 6.55
N ILE A 174 -1.23 -34.44 5.53
CA ILE A 174 -2.66 -34.74 5.61
C ILE A 174 -2.81 -36.24 5.92
N LYS A 175 -3.68 -36.59 6.87
CA LYS A 175 -3.98 -37.98 7.22
C LYS A 175 -4.97 -38.58 6.23
N ARG A 176 -4.94 -39.91 6.10
CA ARG A 176 -5.88 -40.62 5.23
C ARG A 176 -7.33 -40.40 5.72
N GLY A 177 -8.18 -39.88 4.83
CA GLY A 177 -9.59 -39.60 5.11
C GLY A 177 -9.85 -38.30 5.89
N GLU A 178 -8.81 -37.51 6.16
CA GLU A 178 -8.94 -36.19 6.78
C GLU A 178 -9.35 -35.14 5.74
N SER A 179 -10.31 -34.28 6.09
CA SER A 179 -10.67 -33.14 5.25
C SER A 179 -9.62 -32.03 5.34
N PHE A 180 -9.61 -31.09 4.39
CA PHE A 180 -8.74 -29.92 4.48
C PHE A 180 -9.06 -29.05 5.70
N GLU A 181 -10.33 -28.94 6.07
CA GLU A 181 -10.78 -28.18 7.24
C GLU A 181 -10.17 -28.78 8.52
N ASP A 182 -10.34 -30.10 8.74
CA ASP A 182 -9.78 -30.81 9.88
C ASP A 182 -8.25 -30.73 9.92
N TYR A 183 -7.61 -30.78 8.75
CA TYR A 183 -6.17 -30.65 8.60
C TYR A 183 -5.68 -29.27 9.05
N PHE A 184 -6.32 -28.19 8.60
CA PHE A 184 -5.95 -26.82 8.96
C PHE A 184 -6.22 -26.54 10.43
N GLU A 185 -7.36 -26.97 10.99
CA GLU A 185 -7.65 -26.84 12.42
C GLU A 185 -6.56 -27.53 13.26
N ARG A 186 -6.12 -28.72 12.85
CA ARG A 186 -5.05 -29.46 13.53
C ARG A 186 -3.70 -28.77 13.43
N ILE A 187 -3.37 -28.14 12.30
CA ILE A 187 -2.15 -27.36 12.13
C ILE A 187 -2.17 -26.11 13.03
N ILE A 188 -3.24 -25.31 12.94
CA ILE A 188 -3.40 -24.08 13.71
C ILE A 188 -3.32 -24.38 15.21
N GLY A 189 -4.05 -25.41 15.67
CA GLY A 189 -4.02 -25.82 17.07
C GLY A 189 -2.66 -26.31 17.58
N ARG A 190 -1.74 -26.71 16.70
CA ARG A 190 -0.35 -27.03 17.08
C ARG A 190 0.54 -25.80 17.17
N ILE A 191 0.37 -24.85 16.25
CA ILE A 191 1.12 -23.59 16.23
C ILE A 191 0.78 -22.76 17.47
N ASP A 192 -0.50 -22.61 17.80
CA ASP A 192 -0.95 -21.84 18.97
C ASP A 192 -0.43 -22.39 20.30
N LYS A 193 -0.35 -23.73 20.42
CA LYS A 193 0.21 -24.37 21.62
C LYS A 193 1.71 -24.14 21.77
N ARG A 194 2.43 -23.93 20.66
CA ARG A 194 3.87 -23.66 20.65
C ARG A 194 4.15 -22.20 21.03
N ASN A 195 3.31 -21.26 20.58
CA ASN A 195 3.46 -19.83 20.87
C ASN A 195 3.08 -19.43 22.31
N LYS A 196 2.37 -20.30 23.05
CA LYS A 196 2.00 -20.09 24.47
C LYS A 196 3.02 -20.65 25.47
N LYS A 197 4.12 -21.25 25.01
CA LYS A 197 5.23 -21.76 25.83
C LYS A 197 6.41 -20.83 25.76
#